data_AF-A0A971VH25-F1
#
_entry.id   AF-A0A971VH25-F1
#
_cell.length_a   1.000
_cell.length_b   1.000
_cell.length_c   1.000
_cell.angle_alpha   90.00
_cell.angle_beta   90.00
_cell.angle_gamma   90.00
#
_symmetry.space_group_name_H-M   'P 1'
#
loop_
_entity.id
_entity.type
_entity.pdbx_description
1 polymer ?
#
loop_
_entity_poly.entity_id
_entity_poly.type
_entity_poly.pdbx_seq_one_letter_code
_entity_poly.pdbx_strand_id
1 'polypeptide(L)' 'LALNYPGVLKTYAIQAGRELRVIVGSEKVNDKEAEELSYDIAKRIQTEMTYPGQVKITVIRETRAISYAK' A
#
# COMPACT_ATOMS: atom_id res chain seq x y z
N LEU A 1 -8.97 -2.18 5.40
CA LEU A 1 -8.52 -0.85 5.85
C LEU A 1 -7.85 -0.05 4.73
N ALA A 2 -6.86 -0.60 4.02
CA ALA A 2 -6.17 0.12 2.94
C ALA A 2 -6.89 0.15 1.56
N LEU A 3 -7.94 -0.67 1.35
CA LEU A 3 -8.71 -0.70 0.09
C LEU A 3 -9.65 0.51 -0.11
N ASN A 4 -9.88 1.31 0.93
CA ASN A 4 -10.78 2.47 0.86
C ASN A 4 -10.10 3.73 0.32
N TYR A 5 -8.78 3.70 0.11
CA TYR A 5 -8.06 4.84 -0.44
C TYR A 5 -8.17 4.84 -1.97
N PRO A 6 -8.56 5.97 -2.59
CA PRO A 6 -8.65 6.07 -4.05
C PRO A 6 -7.28 5.81 -4.68
N GLY A 7 -7.24 4.94 -5.69
CA GLY A 7 -6.01 4.57 -6.40
C GLY A 7 -5.30 3.33 -5.87
N VAL A 8 -5.72 2.77 -4.73
CA VAL A 8 -5.23 1.46 -4.25
C VAL A 8 -5.82 0.34 -5.09
N LEU A 9 -4.93 -0.43 -5.72
CA LEU A 9 -5.29 -1.58 -6.55
C LEU A 9 -5.37 -2.84 -5.68
N LYS A 10 -4.36 -3.09 -4.84
CA LYS A 10 -4.26 -4.32 -4.04
C LYS A 10 -3.50 -4.07 -2.75
N THR A 11 -3.81 -4.87 -1.73
CA THR A 11 -3.15 -4.80 -0.41
C THR A 11 -2.84 -6.20 0.07
N TYR A 12 -1.60 -6.44 0.52
CA TYR A 12 -1.12 -7.75 0.96
C TYR A 12 -0.45 -7.63 2.32
N ALA A 13 -0.85 -8.49 3.26
CA ALA A 13 -0.08 -8.72 4.47
C ALA A 13 1.03 -9.74 4.17
N ILE A 14 2.26 -9.41 4.56
CA ILE A 14 3.49 -10.17 4.36
C ILE A 14 4.09 -10.46 5.74
N GLN A 15 4.93 -11.51 5.85
CA GLN A 15 5.67 -11.85 7.07
C GLN A 15 4.77 -11.94 8.31
N ALA A 16 3.70 -12.74 8.24
CA ALA A 16 2.73 -12.91 9.33
C ALA A 16 2.10 -11.59 9.82
N GLY A 17 1.94 -10.60 8.92
CA GLY A 17 1.33 -9.31 9.24
C GLY A 17 2.30 -8.25 9.79
N ARG A 18 3.62 -8.52 9.79
CA ARG A 18 4.65 -7.53 10.15
C ARG A 18 5.08 -6.62 8.99
N GLU A 19 4.67 -6.94 7.77
CA GLU A 19 4.79 -6.04 6.62
C GLU A 19 3.43 -5.94 5.93
N LEU A 20 3.01 -4.73 5.57
CA LEU A 20 1.87 -4.49 4.71
C LEU A 20 2.37 -3.86 3.42
N ARG A 21 2.06 -4.51 2.29
CA ARG A 21 2.37 -4.01 0.96
C ARG A 21 1.11 -3.54 0.27
N VAL A 22 1.13 -2.30 -0.19
CA VAL A 22 0.01 -1.64 -0.86
C VAL A 22 0.45 -1.32 -2.28
N ILE A 23 -0.30 -1.80 -3.26
CA ILE A 23 -0.06 -1.53 -4.67
C ILE A 23 -1.06 -0.47 -5.11
N VAL A 24 -0.55 0.61 -5.69
CA VAL A 24 -1.34 1.71 -6.24
C VAL A 24 -1.08 1.87 -7.73
N GLY A 25 -2.08 2.35 -8.46
CA GLY A 25 -1.92 2.67 -9.89
C GLY A 25 -1.09 3.94 -10.06
N SER A 26 -0.01 3.86 -10.84
CA SER A 26 0.89 5.00 -11.08
C SER A 26 0.21 6.20 -11.74
N GLU A 27 -0.88 5.96 -12.47
CA GLU A 27 -1.70 6.98 -13.16
C GLU A 27 -2.63 7.76 -12.22
N LYS A 28 -2.95 7.19 -11.05
CA LYS A 28 -3.93 7.76 -10.10
C LYS A 28 -3.29 8.34 -8.85
N VAL A 29 -2.06 7.93 -8.55
CA VAL A 29 -1.34 8.30 -7.33
C VAL A 29 0.04 8.79 -7.73
N ASN A 30 0.39 10.01 -7.34
CA ASN A 30 1.72 10.59 -7.52
C ASN A 30 2.66 10.21 -6.36
N ASP A 31 3.94 10.58 -6.45
CA ASP A 31 4.94 10.18 -5.44
C ASP A 31 4.64 10.74 -4.04
N LYS A 32 4.16 11.98 -3.95
CA LYS A 32 3.81 12.61 -2.68
C LYS A 32 2.59 11.94 -2.05
N GLU A 33 1.55 11.67 -2.84
CA GLU A 33 0.36 10.96 -2.38
C GLU A 33 0.70 9.53 -1.92
N ALA A 34 1.64 8.84 -2.59
CA ALA A 34 2.09 7.52 -2.17
C ALA A 34 2.84 7.56 -0.82
N GLU A 35 3.66 8.59 -0.59
CA GLU A 35 4.33 8.84 0.69
C GLU A 35 3.31 9.10 1.81
N GLU A 36 2.39 10.04 1.59
CA GLU A 36 1.30 10.37 2.53
C GLU A 36 0.45 9.14 2.85
N LEU A 37 0.08 8.35 1.84
CA LEU A 37 -0.67 7.11 2.01
C LEU A 37 0.06 6.11 2.91
N SER A 38 1.37 5.95 2.73
CA SER A 38 2.17 5.03 3.55
C SER A 38 2.16 5.46 5.03
N TYR A 39 2.24 6.77 5.27
CA TYR A 39 2.24 7.36 6.60
C TYR A 39 0.87 7.22 7.28
N ASP A 40 -0.21 7.55 6.56
CA ASP A 40 -1.58 7.47 7.08
C ASP A 40 -1.97 6.03 7.44
N ILE A 41 -1.59 5.06 6.59
CA ILE A 41 -1.83 3.65 6.87
C ILE A 41 -1.05 3.19 8.10
N ALA A 42 0.22 3.61 8.24
CA ALA A 42 1.02 3.28 9.42
C ALA A 42 0.40 3.84 10.70
N LYS A 43 -0.01 5.12 10.68
CA LYS A 43 -0.68 5.79 11.81
C LYS A 43 -1.99 5.12 12.18
N ARG A 44 -2.79 4.73 11.17
CA ARG A 44 -4.06 4.05 11.38
C ARG A 44 -3.88 2.67 12.00
N ILE A 45 -2.90 1.89 11.54
CA ILE A 45 -2.58 0.58 12.14
C ILE A 45 -2.13 0.74 13.58
N GLN A 46 -1.29 1.74 13.88
CA GLN A 46 -0.86 2.04 15.24
C GLN A 46 -2.03 2.41 16.17
N THR A 47 -3.07 3.05 15.63
CA THR A 47 -4.22 3.53 16.41
C THR A 47 -5.30 2.46 16.57
N GLU A 48 -5.63 1.71 15.52
CA GLU A 48 -6.72 0.73 15.52
C GLU A 48 -6.30 -0.64 16.07
N MET A 49 -5.00 -0.95 16.02
CA MET A 49 -4.48 -2.28 16.30
C MET A 49 -3.33 -2.12 17.30
N THR A 50 -3.54 -2.54 18.54
CA THR A 50 -2.48 -2.63 19.57
C THR A 50 -1.52 -3.78 19.22
N TYR A 51 -0.84 -3.67 18.08
CA TYR A 51 0.14 -4.65 17.65
C TYR A 51 1.45 -4.38 18.38
N PRO A 52 1.93 -5.31 19.23
CA PRO A 52 3.23 -5.17 19.85
C PRO A 52 4.31 -5.33 18.77
N GLY A 53 4.95 -4.22 18.42
CA GLY A 53 6.09 -4.20 17.50
C GLY A 53 5.91 -3.27 16.30
N GLN A 54 6.96 -3.18 15.49
CA GLN A 54 6.97 -2.34 14.29
C GLN A 54 6.36 -3.11 13.12
N VAL A 55 5.40 -2.49 12.43
CA VAL A 55 4.85 -2.97 11.16
C VAL A 55 5.43 -2.12 10.04
N LYS A 56 6.06 -2.76 9.05
CA LYS A 56 6.61 -2.07 7.89
C LYS A 56 5.52 -1.86 6.85
N ILE A 57 5.28 -0.62 6.45
CA ILE A 57 4.33 -0.29 5.38
C ILE A 57 5.11 0.07 4.12
N THR A 58 4.83 -0.62 3.02
CA THR A 58 5.46 -0.37 1.72
C THR A 58 4.38 -0.06 0.70
N VAL A 59 4.39 1.14 0.14
CA VAL A 59 3.53 1.53 -0.97
C VAL A 59 4.32 1.42 -2.27
N ILE A 60 3.79 0.71 -3.25
CA ILE A 60 4.41 0.48 -4.55
C ILE A 60 3.49 1.05 -5.61
N ARG A 61 4.00 2.03 -6.38
CA ARG A 61 3.36 2.51 -7.60
C ARG A 61 3.65 1.53 -8.73
N GLU A 62 2.60 0.93 -9.29
CA GLU A 62 2.71 -0.08 -10.34
C GLU A 62 2.13 0.46 -11.65
N THR A 63 2.90 0.30 -12.74
CA THR A 63 2.43 0.43 -14.13
C THR A 63 2.51 -0.94 -14.77
N ARG A 64 1.41 -1.44 -15.34
CA ARG A 64 1.39 -2.70 -16.08
C ARG A 64 1.22 -2.44 -17.56
N ALA A 65 2.20 -2.85 -18.36
CA ALA A 65 2.09 -2.89 -19.81
C ALA A 65 2.05 -4.37 -20.25
N ILE A 66 1.06 -4.72 -21.07
CA ILE A 66 0.87 -6.08 -21.59
C ILE A 66 0.81 -5.98 -23.10
N SER A 67 1.67 -6.72 -23.79
CA SER A 67 1.71 -6.83 -25.25
C SER A 67 1.65 -8.29 -25.64
N TYR A 68 0.87 -8.60 -26.69
CA TYR A 68 0.74 -9.94 -27.23
C TYR A 68 1.39 -9.97 -28.62
N ALA A 69 2.25 -10.95 -28.85
CA ALA A 69 2.71 -11.30 -30.19
C ALA A 69 1.86 -12.45 -30.73
N LYS A 70 1.64 -12.48 -32.05
CA LYS A 70 1.02 -13.61 -32.74
C LYS A 70 2.09 -14.41 -33.46
#